data_AF-A0A117K8G9-F1
#
_entry.id   AF-A0A117K8G9-F1
#
_cell.length_a   1.000
_cell.length_b   1.000
_cell.length_c   1.000
_cell.angle_alpha   90.00
_cell.angle_beta   90.00
_cell.angle_gamma   90.00
#
_symmetry.space_group_name_H-M   'P 1'
#
loop_
_entity.id
_entity.type
_entity.pdbx_description
1 polymer ?
#
loop_
_entity_poly.entity_id
_entity_poly.type
_entity_poly.pdbx_seq_one_letter_code
_entity_poly.pdbx_strand_id
1 'polypeptide(L)'
;MKNILSLIVLIFIFSCERKSQQAVSKNHSTVIAIDSTAVNIDSSDIKTFNPDDTKDLEWIVFNDKYKIPQQIKDFFQAAENGEINIANPDEEFNITDVVVKPNVPFRQLRLLEKKNELWRMVYIQGGIGRSYQFYEFKIQGDTISDVKKGYSFENIETNDSLEYFIKNGKVKFEKIKLKYNWID
;
A
#
# COMPACT_ATOMS: atom_id res chain seq x y z
N MET A 1 -65.70 -20.07 4.19
CA MET A 1 -64.45 -19.45 4.65
C MET A 1 -63.35 -20.49 4.40
N LYS A 2 -62.48 -20.28 3.39
CA LYS A 2 -61.10 -19.77 3.55
C LYS A 2 -60.28 -20.63 4.54
N ASN A 3 -59.25 -21.41 4.18
CA ASN A 3 -58.63 -21.76 2.87
C ASN A 3 -58.27 -23.28 2.89
N ILE A 4 -57.98 -24.06 1.82
CA ILE A 4 -57.48 -23.84 0.44
C ILE A 4 -55.97 -23.54 0.37
N LEU A 5 -55.09 -24.31 -0.30
CA LEU A 5 -55.18 -25.67 -0.87
C LEU A 5 -53.75 -26.22 -1.15
N SER A 6 -53.62 -27.55 -1.30
CA SER A 6 -52.57 -28.26 -2.06
C SER A 6 -51.10 -28.04 -1.71
N LEU A 7 -50.68 -28.77 -0.67
CA LEU A 7 -49.40 -29.47 -0.68
C LEU A 7 -49.54 -30.74 -1.56
N ILE A 8 -48.58 -30.99 -2.46
CA ILE A 8 -48.35 -32.25 -3.22
C ILE A 8 -49.50 -32.74 -4.14
N VAL A 9 -49.23 -32.76 -5.46
CA VAL A 9 -49.75 -33.78 -6.38
C VAL A 9 -48.55 -34.39 -7.12
N LEU A 10 -48.47 -35.72 -7.07
CA LEU A 10 -47.51 -36.57 -7.79
C LEU A 10 -47.48 -36.20 -9.29
N ILE A 11 -46.31 -36.09 -9.91
CA ILE A 11 -45.71 -37.19 -10.70
C ILE A 11 -46.78 -38.01 -11.44
N PHE A 12 -46.94 -37.79 -12.76
CA PHE A 12 -46.85 -38.89 -13.74
C PHE A 12 -46.94 -38.39 -15.21
N ILE A 13 -46.10 -39.01 -16.05
CA ILE A 13 -46.24 -39.16 -17.52
C ILE A 13 -46.17 -37.89 -18.37
N PHE A 14 -45.02 -37.68 -19.02
CA PHE A 14 -44.94 -37.96 -20.47
C PHE A 14 -43.48 -38.23 -20.89
N SER A 15 -43.16 -39.51 -21.09
CA SER A 15 -42.03 -39.90 -21.95
C SER A 15 -42.51 -39.92 -23.39
N CYS A 16 -41.88 -39.18 -24.29
CA CYS A 16 -41.76 -39.58 -25.69
C CYS A 16 -40.56 -38.88 -26.37
N GLU A 17 -40.00 -39.54 -27.39
CA GLU A 17 -38.69 -39.23 -27.96
C GLU A 17 -38.68 -38.11 -29.05
N ARG A 18 -37.45 -37.75 -29.46
CA ARG A 18 -37.04 -37.14 -30.75
C ARG A 18 -37.42 -35.66 -30.92
N LYS A 19 -36.56 -34.79 -31.47
CA LYS A 19 -35.34 -34.97 -32.31
C LYS A 19 -34.29 -33.91 -31.94
N SER A 20 -33.05 -34.13 -32.35
CA SER A 20 -32.01 -33.09 -32.32
C SER A 20 -32.29 -31.96 -33.33
N GLN A 21 -31.91 -30.73 -32.99
CA GLN A 21 -31.23 -29.86 -33.96
C GLN A 21 -30.46 -28.71 -33.30
N GLN A 22 -29.19 -28.62 -33.72
CA GLN A 22 -28.31 -27.45 -33.79
C GLN A 22 -27.95 -26.68 -32.51
N ALA A 23 -26.68 -26.83 -32.15
CA ALA A 23 -25.94 -25.85 -31.36
C ALA A 23 -25.86 -24.51 -32.13
N VAL A 24 -26.18 -23.43 -31.43
CA VAL A 24 -25.70 -22.08 -31.75
C VAL A 24 -24.88 -21.63 -30.55
N SER A 25 -23.65 -21.18 -30.79
CA SER A 25 -22.71 -20.77 -29.74
C SER A 25 -23.31 -19.66 -28.88
N LYS A 26 -23.63 -19.96 -27.62
CA LYS A 26 -23.99 -18.94 -26.63
C LYS A 26 -22.73 -18.30 -26.08
N ASN A 27 -22.33 -17.18 -26.66
CA ASN A 27 -21.43 -16.25 -25.97
C ASN A 27 -22.16 -15.75 -24.72
N HIS A 28 -21.51 -15.86 -23.56
CA HIS A 28 -22.10 -15.52 -22.26
C HIS A 28 -22.11 -14.00 -22.07
N SER A 29 -23.11 -13.31 -22.62
CA SER A 29 -23.34 -11.89 -22.35
C SER A 29 -24.14 -11.73 -21.06
N THR A 30 -23.59 -10.97 -20.11
CA THR A 30 -24.22 -10.66 -18.82
C THR A 30 -24.75 -9.23 -18.88
N VAL A 31 -26.09 -9.09 -18.92
CA VAL A 31 -26.74 -7.77 -18.90
C VAL A 31 -26.84 -7.28 -17.45
N ILE A 32 -26.10 -6.23 -17.11
CA ILE A 32 -26.20 -5.54 -15.83
C ILE A 32 -27.11 -4.32 -16.01
N ALA A 33 -28.24 -4.30 -15.31
CA ALA A 33 -29.15 -3.16 -15.32
C ALA A 33 -28.59 -2.04 -14.42
N ILE A 34 -27.96 -1.04 -15.05
CA ILE A 34 -27.66 0.26 -14.44
C ILE A 34 -28.79 1.23 -14.81
N ASP A 35 -29.12 2.15 -13.91
CA ASP A 35 -30.36 2.92 -13.98
C ASP A 35 -30.54 3.62 -15.35
N SER A 36 -31.69 3.35 -15.97
CA SER A 36 -32.20 3.99 -17.19
C SER A 36 -31.36 3.89 -18.47
N THR A 37 -30.25 3.14 -18.53
CA THR A 37 -29.52 2.86 -19.80
C THR A 37 -29.10 1.41 -19.95
N ALA A 38 -29.53 0.77 -21.04
CA ALA A 38 -29.09 -0.57 -21.41
C ALA A 38 -27.72 -0.51 -22.10
N VAL A 39 -26.65 -0.69 -21.32
CA VAL A 39 -25.29 -0.82 -21.86
C VAL A 39 -25.09 -2.26 -22.34
N ASN A 40 -24.97 -2.44 -23.66
CA ASN A 40 -24.59 -3.73 -24.23
C ASN A 40 -23.05 -3.85 -24.20
N ILE A 41 -22.53 -4.61 -23.22
CA ILE A 41 -21.11 -4.93 -23.11
C ILE A 41 -20.90 -6.28 -23.81
N ASP A 42 -20.18 -6.28 -24.93
CA ASP A 42 -19.70 -7.55 -25.48
C ASP A 42 -18.59 -8.10 -24.57
N SER A 43 -18.70 -9.38 -24.22
CA SER A 43 -17.64 -10.18 -23.66
C SER A 43 -16.30 -10.06 -24.41
N SER A 44 -16.30 -9.76 -25.71
CA SER A 44 -15.09 -9.56 -26.51
C SER A 44 -14.36 -8.23 -26.22
N ASP A 45 -15.07 -7.21 -25.74
CA ASP A 45 -14.51 -5.90 -25.35
C ASP A 45 -13.96 -5.90 -23.91
N ILE A 46 -14.32 -6.90 -23.11
CA ILE A 46 -13.79 -7.08 -21.75
C ILE A 46 -12.35 -7.59 -21.85
N LYS A 47 -11.39 -6.66 -21.85
CA LYS A 47 -9.98 -6.99 -21.63
C LYS A 47 -9.87 -7.79 -20.33
N THR A 48 -9.33 -9.00 -20.43
CA THR A 48 -8.98 -9.81 -19.27
C THR A 48 -7.91 -9.06 -18.47
N PHE A 49 -8.29 -8.43 -17.36
CA PHE A 49 -7.34 -7.86 -16.42
C PHE A 49 -6.42 -8.97 -15.91
N ASN A 50 -5.12 -8.80 -16.06
CA ASN A 50 -4.20 -9.74 -15.44
C ASN A 50 -4.23 -9.48 -13.93
N PRO A 51 -4.30 -10.52 -13.07
CA PRO A 51 -4.23 -10.33 -11.63
C PRO A 51 -2.84 -9.85 -11.14
N ASP A 52 -1.88 -9.66 -12.03
CA ASP A 52 -0.61 -8.98 -11.77
C ASP A 52 -0.74 -7.44 -11.87
N ASP A 53 -1.71 -6.92 -12.65
CA ASP A 53 -1.94 -5.48 -12.86
C ASP A 53 -2.43 -4.77 -11.57
N THR A 54 -2.83 -5.52 -10.54
CA THR A 54 -3.31 -4.99 -9.25
C THR A 54 -2.22 -4.78 -8.22
N LYS A 55 -1.02 -5.35 -8.38
CA LYS A 55 0.10 -5.17 -7.43
C LYS A 55 0.55 -3.71 -7.32
N ASP A 56 0.34 -2.93 -8.37
CA ASP A 56 0.65 -1.49 -8.44
C ASP A 56 -0.39 -0.60 -7.72
N LEU A 57 -1.46 -1.19 -7.17
CA LEU A 57 -2.51 -0.46 -6.45
C LEU A 57 -2.36 -0.50 -4.92
N GLU A 58 -1.59 -1.42 -4.36
CA GLU A 58 -1.45 -1.60 -2.91
C GLU A 58 -0.07 -1.17 -2.38
N TRP A 59 0.03 -0.98 -1.05
CA TRP A 59 1.30 -0.71 -0.39
C TRP A 59 2.02 -2.03 -0.08
N ILE A 60 3.21 -2.21 -0.66
CA ILE A 60 4.08 -3.35 -0.35
C ILE A 60 4.96 -2.97 0.83
N VAL A 61 4.77 -3.64 1.96
CA VAL A 61 5.54 -3.42 3.20
C VAL A 61 6.79 -4.31 3.21
N PHE A 62 7.94 -3.73 3.56
CA PHE A 62 9.23 -4.40 3.65
C PHE A 62 9.76 -4.51 5.08
N ASN A 63 9.63 -3.43 5.88
CA ASN A 63 10.04 -3.32 7.28
C ASN A 63 11.44 -3.90 7.64
N ASP A 64 12.35 -3.90 6.67
CA ASP A 64 13.73 -4.40 6.79
C ASP A 64 14.70 -3.30 6.28
N LYS A 65 15.67 -2.92 7.12
CA LYS A 65 16.69 -1.91 6.81
C LYS A 65 17.52 -2.25 5.58
N TYR A 66 17.71 -3.53 5.28
CA TYR A 66 18.44 -3.98 4.09
C TYR A 66 17.63 -3.80 2.79
N LYS A 67 16.32 -3.54 2.89
CA LYS A 67 15.45 -3.20 1.75
C LYS A 67 15.36 -1.71 1.46
N ILE A 68 15.97 -0.84 2.27
CA ILE A 68 16.04 0.60 2.02
C ILE A 68 16.81 0.83 0.68
N PRO A 69 16.19 1.45 -0.34
CA PRO A 69 16.85 1.76 -1.61
C PRO A 69 18.10 2.61 -1.44
N GLN A 70 19.08 2.43 -2.33
CA GLN A 70 20.35 3.16 -2.26
C GLN A 70 20.14 4.67 -2.36
N GLN A 71 19.23 5.10 -3.24
CA GLN A 71 18.83 6.51 -3.41
C GLN A 71 18.40 7.18 -2.09
N ILE A 72 17.71 6.44 -1.21
CA ILE A 72 17.34 6.96 0.12
C ILE A 72 18.58 7.10 1.01
N LYS A 73 19.49 6.12 1.00
CA LYS A 73 20.75 6.20 1.79
C LYS A 73 21.60 7.39 1.34
N ASP A 74 21.73 7.59 0.03
CA ASP A 74 22.46 8.70 -0.58
C ASP A 74 21.82 10.06 -0.20
N PHE A 75 20.49 10.14 -0.18
CA PHE A 75 19.77 11.32 0.32
C PHE A 75 20.11 11.63 1.79
N PHE A 76 20.14 10.63 2.68
CA PHE A 76 20.52 10.85 4.08
C PHE A 76 21.96 11.34 4.21
N GLN A 77 22.88 10.74 3.44
CA GLN A 77 24.29 11.15 3.41
C GLN A 77 24.45 12.61 2.96
N ALA A 78 23.71 13.06 1.94
CA ALA A 78 23.79 14.42 1.40
C ALA A 78 23.00 15.48 2.21
N ALA A 79 21.78 15.17 2.63
CA ALA A 79 20.86 16.16 3.23
C ALA A 79 20.83 16.13 4.77
N GLU A 80 20.93 14.95 5.38
CA GLU A 80 20.74 14.73 6.83
C GLU A 80 22.06 14.53 7.60
N ASN A 81 23.18 15.00 7.02
CA ASN A 81 24.51 15.04 7.65
C ASN A 81 25.12 13.67 8.01
N GLY A 82 24.74 12.59 7.33
CA GLY A 82 25.45 11.31 7.47
C GLY A 82 24.65 10.07 7.06
N GLU A 83 25.32 8.92 7.11
CA GLU A 83 24.72 7.63 6.76
C GLU A 83 23.49 7.31 7.62
N ILE A 84 22.54 6.58 7.03
CA ILE A 84 21.36 6.08 7.72
C ILE A 84 21.68 4.83 8.57
N ASN A 85 22.36 5.04 9.70
CA ASN A 85 22.54 3.99 10.71
C ASN A 85 21.21 3.79 11.48
N ILE A 86 20.57 2.62 11.27
CA ILE A 86 19.21 2.32 11.72
C ILE A 86 19.05 0.84 12.08
N ALA A 87 18.29 0.55 13.14
CA ALA A 87 17.90 -0.79 13.56
C ALA A 87 16.63 -1.26 12.83
N ASN A 88 16.47 -2.59 12.68
CA ASN A 88 15.18 -3.20 12.31
C ASN A 88 14.12 -3.02 13.42
N PRO A 89 12.82 -3.24 13.15
CA PRO A 89 11.75 -3.01 14.14
C PRO A 89 11.91 -3.76 15.47
N ASP A 90 12.47 -4.97 15.43
CA ASP A 90 12.69 -5.83 16.60
C ASP A 90 14.15 -5.80 17.12
N GLU A 91 15.02 -5.02 16.48
CA GLU A 91 16.41 -4.85 16.92
C GLU A 91 16.52 -3.73 17.99
N GLU A 92 17.48 -3.89 18.90
CA GLU A 92 17.77 -2.91 19.93
C GLU A 92 18.36 -1.60 19.36
N PHE A 93 17.99 -0.47 19.98
CA PHE A 93 18.50 0.85 19.63
C PHE A 93 18.60 1.75 20.87
N ASN A 94 19.38 2.83 20.81
CA ASN A 94 19.48 3.85 21.86
C ASN A 94 18.26 4.77 21.80
N ILE A 95 17.33 4.61 22.75
CA ILE A 95 16.10 5.41 22.86
C ILE A 95 16.39 6.79 23.45
N THR A 96 17.25 6.86 24.47
CA THR A 96 17.65 8.08 25.18
C THR A 96 18.89 8.71 24.56
N ASP A 97 19.12 9.99 24.84
CA ASP A 97 20.37 10.73 24.60
C ASP A 97 21.58 10.13 25.33
N VAL A 98 21.37 9.51 26.48
CA VAL A 98 22.38 8.70 27.17
C VAL A 98 22.72 7.46 26.32
N VAL A 99 23.97 7.38 25.86
CA VAL A 99 24.54 6.20 25.20
C VAL A 99 24.72 5.08 26.23
N VAL A 100 23.72 4.20 26.35
CA VAL A 100 23.82 2.99 27.20
C VAL A 100 24.51 1.84 26.44
N LYS A 101 24.34 1.81 25.11
CA LYS A 101 24.88 0.76 24.23
C LYS A 101 25.66 1.43 23.08
N PRO A 102 27.01 1.50 23.14
CA PRO A 102 27.78 2.32 22.19
C PRO A 102 27.71 1.87 20.73
N ASN A 103 27.36 0.60 20.48
CA ASN A 103 27.37 -0.01 19.14
C ASN A 103 25.97 -0.18 18.52
N VAL A 104 24.90 0.34 19.15
CA VAL A 104 23.54 0.27 18.59
C VAL A 104 23.11 1.66 18.06
N PRO A 105 22.31 1.73 16.98
CA PRO A 105 21.91 2.99 16.38
C PRO A 105 20.98 3.80 17.30
N PHE A 106 20.82 5.09 17.01
CA PHE A 106 19.81 5.97 17.63
C PHE A 106 18.48 6.00 16.85
N ARG A 107 18.38 5.20 15.79
CA ARG A 107 17.21 5.12 14.91
C ARG A 107 16.71 3.68 14.86
N GLN A 108 15.39 3.49 14.88
CA GLN A 108 14.75 2.19 14.67
C GLN A 108 13.69 2.31 13.58
N LEU A 109 13.77 1.49 12.54
CA LEU A 109 12.80 1.42 11.46
C LEU A 109 11.46 0.92 12.01
N ARG A 110 10.35 1.58 11.63
CA ARG A 110 8.99 1.20 12.02
C ARG A 110 8.10 0.88 10.82
N LEU A 111 8.30 1.62 9.73
CA LEU A 111 7.61 1.40 8.47
C LEU A 111 8.59 1.61 7.32
N LEU A 112 8.68 0.67 6.39
CA LEU A 112 9.26 0.86 5.06
C LEU A 112 8.31 0.22 4.06
N GLU A 113 7.77 1.00 3.16
CA GLU A 113 6.77 0.55 2.20
C GLU A 113 6.87 1.27 0.86
N LYS A 114 6.37 0.64 -0.20
CA LYS A 114 6.38 1.15 -1.57
C LYS A 114 5.00 1.01 -2.21
N LYS A 115 4.60 2.01 -2.98
CA LYS A 115 3.49 1.95 -3.94
C LYS A 115 3.89 2.72 -5.20
N ASN A 116 4.09 2.01 -6.32
CA ASN A 116 4.63 2.57 -7.56
C ASN A 116 5.98 3.28 -7.32
N GLU A 117 6.12 4.52 -7.77
CA GLU A 117 7.32 5.35 -7.57
C GLU A 117 7.43 5.91 -6.14
N LEU A 118 6.37 5.80 -5.32
CA LEU A 118 6.37 6.34 -3.95
C LEU A 118 6.92 5.32 -2.96
N TRP A 119 7.89 5.77 -2.16
CA TRP A 119 8.40 5.07 -1.00
C TRP A 119 8.07 5.87 0.26
N ARG A 120 7.55 5.21 1.29
CA ARG A 120 7.37 5.79 2.62
C ARG A 120 8.32 5.11 3.60
N MET A 121 8.91 5.92 4.47
CA MET A 121 9.75 5.44 5.56
C MET A 121 9.37 6.17 6.85
N VAL A 122 9.13 5.40 7.91
CA VAL A 122 8.96 5.90 9.27
C VAL A 122 9.99 5.24 10.18
N TYR A 123 10.69 6.04 10.96
CA TYR A 123 11.60 5.53 11.99
C TYR A 123 11.47 6.31 13.30
N ILE A 124 11.70 5.64 14.42
CA ILE A 124 11.88 6.31 15.70
C ILE A 124 13.27 6.94 15.71
N GLN A 125 13.36 8.22 16.05
CA GLN A 125 14.60 8.89 16.44
C GLN A 125 14.63 8.99 17.98
N GLY A 126 15.63 8.34 18.59
CA GLY A 126 15.97 8.50 20.00
C GLY A 126 16.83 9.74 20.25
N GLY A 127 16.99 10.10 21.52
CA GLY A 127 17.68 11.30 21.97
C GLY A 127 16.97 11.96 23.15
N ILE A 128 16.89 13.30 23.14
CA ILE A 128 16.08 14.07 24.10
C ILE A 128 14.59 13.87 23.73
N GLY A 129 14.02 12.78 24.24
CA GLY A 129 12.68 12.32 23.91
C GLY A 129 12.65 11.37 22.70
N ARG A 130 11.46 10.82 22.44
CA ARG A 130 11.19 9.87 21.35
C ARG A 130 10.29 10.53 20.31
N SER A 131 10.71 10.56 19.05
CA SER A 131 9.90 11.08 17.93
C SER A 131 9.87 10.09 16.77
N TYR A 132 8.76 10.06 16.03
CA TYR A 132 8.59 9.29 14.81
C TYR A 132 8.87 10.24 13.63
N GLN A 133 9.96 10.00 12.94
CA GLN A 133 10.38 10.73 11.76
C GLN A 133 9.76 10.07 10.53
N PHE A 134 9.15 10.87 9.66
CA PHE A 134 8.46 10.43 8.45
C PHE A 134 9.11 11.03 7.20
N TYR A 135 9.30 10.19 6.19
CA TYR A 135 9.69 10.60 4.86
C TYR A 135 8.81 9.92 3.81
N GLU A 136 8.45 10.66 2.76
CA GLU A 136 7.89 10.15 1.51
C GLU A 136 8.81 10.58 0.36
N PHE A 137 9.31 9.63 -0.41
CA PHE A 137 10.19 9.84 -1.55
C PHE A 137 9.47 9.44 -2.83
N LYS A 138 9.57 10.25 -3.88
CA LYS A 138 9.22 9.84 -5.24
C LYS A 138 10.49 9.44 -5.99
N ILE A 139 10.67 8.15 -6.24
CA ILE A 139 11.86 7.56 -6.86
C ILE A 139 11.54 7.11 -8.28
N GLN A 140 12.24 7.69 -9.26
CA GLN A 140 12.08 7.41 -10.68
C GLN A 140 13.43 6.93 -11.25
N GLY A 141 13.54 5.62 -11.47
CA GLY A 141 14.81 4.97 -11.76
C GLY A 141 15.83 5.23 -10.65
N ASP A 142 16.99 5.77 -11.01
CA ASP A 142 18.07 6.07 -10.07
C ASP A 142 17.96 7.45 -9.39
N THR A 143 16.87 8.20 -9.66
CA THR A 143 16.70 9.58 -9.18
C THR A 143 15.56 9.73 -8.18
N ILE A 144 15.72 10.65 -7.22
CA ILE A 144 14.64 11.13 -6.35
C ILE A 144 14.12 12.44 -6.94
N SER A 145 12.83 12.48 -7.31
CA SER A 145 12.19 13.64 -7.94
C SER A 145 11.36 14.51 -6.99
N ASP A 146 10.92 13.95 -5.85
CA ASP A 146 10.26 14.69 -4.77
C ASP A 146 10.57 14.05 -3.42
N VAL A 147 10.63 14.86 -2.36
CA VAL A 147 10.78 14.40 -0.98
C VAL A 147 9.91 15.25 -0.05
N LYS A 148 9.11 14.58 0.78
CA LYS A 148 8.42 15.18 1.92
C LYS A 148 9.03 14.65 3.20
N LYS A 149 9.25 15.53 4.16
CA LYS A 149 9.73 15.21 5.51
C LYS A 149 8.73 15.71 6.54
N GLY A 150 8.57 14.98 7.63
CA GLY A 150 7.86 15.45 8.80
C GLY A 150 8.18 14.62 10.05
N TYR A 151 7.60 15.00 11.18
CA TYR A 151 7.71 14.24 12.42
C TYR A 151 6.40 14.20 13.19
N SER A 152 6.28 13.22 14.08
CA SER A 152 5.19 13.03 15.02
C SER A 152 5.71 12.58 16.38
N PHE A 153 4.90 12.74 17.43
CA PHE A 153 5.11 12.09 18.73
C PHE A 153 4.17 10.89 18.94
N GLU A 154 3.22 10.70 18.03
CA GLU A 154 2.28 9.57 18.02
C GLU A 154 2.98 8.30 17.53
N ASN A 155 2.50 7.14 17.98
CA ASN A 155 3.07 5.85 17.56
C ASN A 155 2.63 5.48 16.13
N ILE A 156 3.57 5.44 15.19
CA ILE A 156 3.33 5.10 13.79
C ILE A 156 4.05 3.79 13.45
N GLU A 157 3.26 2.76 13.12
CA GLU A 157 3.75 1.39 12.85
C GLU A 157 3.20 0.80 11.53
N THR A 158 2.15 1.39 10.97
CA THR A 158 1.45 0.92 9.75
C THR A 158 1.04 2.09 8.86
N ASN A 159 0.78 1.85 7.57
CA ASN A 159 0.22 2.86 6.67
C ASN A 159 -1.08 3.47 7.23
N ASP A 160 -1.99 2.65 7.76
CA ASP A 160 -3.27 3.12 8.32
C ASP A 160 -3.05 4.11 9.47
N SER A 161 -2.09 3.83 10.36
CA SER A 161 -1.72 4.74 11.44
C SER A 161 -1.11 6.03 10.89
N LEU A 162 -0.22 5.93 9.91
CA LEU A 162 0.42 7.08 9.27
C LEU A 162 -0.61 7.99 8.58
N GLU A 163 -1.50 7.43 7.75
CA GLU A 163 -2.54 8.17 7.04
C GLU A 163 -3.54 8.81 8.00
N TYR A 164 -3.91 8.11 9.07
CA TYR A 164 -4.72 8.68 10.15
C TYR A 164 -4.03 9.90 10.77
N PHE A 165 -2.75 9.82 11.14
CA PHE A 165 -2.04 10.92 11.78
C PHE A 165 -1.71 12.08 10.81
N ILE A 166 -1.49 11.82 9.52
CA ILE A 166 -1.41 12.86 8.49
C ILE A 166 -2.74 13.60 8.38
N LYS A 167 -3.86 12.88 8.21
CA LYS A 167 -5.20 13.45 8.04
C LYS A 167 -5.66 14.28 9.24
N ASN A 168 -5.26 13.90 10.45
CA ASN A 168 -5.57 14.62 11.69
C ASN A 168 -4.53 15.69 12.06
N GLY A 169 -3.59 16.03 11.17
CA GLY A 169 -2.59 17.09 11.40
C GLY A 169 -1.60 16.79 12.53
N LYS A 170 -1.43 15.52 12.90
CA LYS A 170 -0.47 15.08 13.94
C LYS A 170 0.95 14.88 13.40
N VAL A 171 1.11 14.67 12.08
CA VAL A 171 2.41 14.78 11.41
C VAL A 171 2.69 16.25 11.08
N LYS A 172 3.76 16.79 11.65
CA LYS A 172 4.26 18.15 11.37
C LYS A 172 5.27 18.08 10.24
N PHE A 173 4.92 18.65 9.09
CA PHE A 173 5.79 18.68 7.92
C PHE A 173 6.89 19.74 8.03
N GLU A 174 8.07 19.41 7.51
CA GLU A 174 9.27 20.25 7.57
C GLU A 174 9.73 20.67 6.17
N LYS A 175 10.39 21.83 6.07
CA LYS A 175 11.07 22.25 4.84
C LYS A 175 12.43 21.58 4.76
N ILE A 176 12.60 20.72 3.75
CA ILE A 176 13.90 20.11 3.44
C ILE A 176 14.83 21.20 2.90
N LYS A 177 16.06 21.25 3.42
CA LYS A 177 17.13 22.10 2.91
C LYS A 177 18.25 21.18 2.42
N LEU A 178 18.39 21.06 1.11
CA LEU A 178 19.54 20.35 0.53
C LEU A 178 20.82 21.15 0.83
N LYS A 179 21.80 20.48 1.43
CA LYS A 179 23.15 21.02 1.61
C LYS A 179 23.97 20.63 0.40
N TYR A 180 24.12 21.56 -0.53
CA TYR A 180 25.05 21.40 -1.64
C TYR A 180 26.48 21.56 -1.13
N ASN A 181 27.13 20.44 -0.83
CA ASN A 181 28.59 20.39 -0.80
C ASN A 181 29.06 20.29 -2.25
N TRP A 182 29.52 21.41 -2.80
CA TRP A 182 30.28 21.39 -4.03
C TRP A 182 31.58 20.62 -3.78
N ILE A 183 31.84 19.61 -4.59
CA ILE A 183 33.15 18.98 -4.70
C ILE A 183 33.79 19.63 -5.93
N ASP A 184 34.78 20.49 -5.68
CA ASP A 184 35.67 21.04 -6.71
C ASP A 184 36.71 19.99 -7.16
#